data_AF-A0A7S1LRL6-F1
#
_entry.id   AF-A0A7S1LRL6-F1
#
_cell.length_a   1.000
_cell.length_b   1.000
_cell.length_c   1.000
_cell.angle_alpha   90.00
_cell.angle_beta   90.00
_cell.angle_gamma   90.00
#
_symmetry.space_group_name_H-M   'P 1'
#
loop_
_entity.id
_entity.type
_entity.pdbx_description
1 polymer ?
#
loop_
_entity_poly.entity_id
_entity_poly.type
_entity_poly.pdbx_seq_one_letter_code
_entity_poly.pdbx_strand_id
1 'polypeptide(L)'
;MTQVLCVVPADHVHAEARGMVRCLQLEQFRSLLSSSGSRSQRRSKAAKVQGDANSDWSSWYGHDLSEAARAFRKHCIAAVQATEAGDAALPLVDAACEIVESLLTGVGEQMRGVRADVEVRALQASAGGRQAGRREEIVSLEMRLGTASPLVGEIATRSRVAVNVQVTQALRFALLQPPARPLNEPVALRVEGLDMPTLPDCVCARTQMREELGAGLNPTSAYEWWEQNRHTRFPLQTSKFHRVVESLLEQRGMKLLGSQVAANSFWGYLHTTGLNVEVLNFHFDKRMQGGVTVTALLRPPKTEAEAADREQVKIITKQLLTGNRSSADRLAPSGINVGAMIAGPEVGQPGAHPRVIAKLLSGAQWWGVGEDSWHRWDETWLCTDKKDVLGRVVKQQGRIIWRESGTGEATPPTPRDNSNGDLDTLCVDAAAERANALDGRICFLILFFLLSYVFYSIQRPLP
;
A
#
# COMPACT_ATOMS: atom_id res chain seq x y z
N MET A 1 9.36 9.66 64.09
CA MET A 1 8.60 9.03 65.19
C MET A 1 7.79 7.90 64.61
N THR A 2 8.05 6.73 65.16
CA THR A 2 7.56 5.37 64.88
C THR A 2 6.03 5.30 64.83
N GLN A 3 5.48 4.54 63.87
CA GLN A 3 4.27 3.70 64.00
C GLN A 3 3.86 3.19 62.61
N VAL A 4 3.35 1.98 62.38
CA VAL A 4 3.38 0.68 63.05
C VAL A 4 2.97 -0.30 61.94
N LEU A 5 3.70 -1.40 61.79
CA LEU A 5 3.33 -2.54 60.95
C LEU A 5 2.12 -3.26 61.58
N CYS A 6 1.08 -3.54 60.80
CA CYS A 6 0.15 -4.62 61.09
C CYS A 6 0.20 -5.62 59.94
N VAL A 7 0.72 -6.81 60.25
CA VAL A 7 0.68 -8.02 59.43
C VAL A 7 -0.13 -9.05 60.23
N VAL A 8 -1.22 -9.56 59.66
CA VAL A 8 -1.81 -10.88 60.00
C VAL A 8 -2.69 -11.34 58.81
N PRO A 9 -3.00 -12.65 58.65
CA PRO A 9 -2.46 -13.46 57.56
C PRO A 9 -3.57 -14.08 56.68
N ALA A 10 -3.12 -14.89 55.71
CA ALA A 10 -3.95 -15.60 54.75
C ALA A 10 -4.71 -16.81 55.35
N ASP A 11 -5.80 -17.11 54.64
CA ASP A 11 -6.50 -18.40 54.49
C ASP A 11 -7.69 -18.75 55.40
N HIS A 12 -8.87 -18.75 54.74
CA HIS A 12 -9.74 -19.91 54.46
C HIS A 12 -11.21 -19.94 54.97
N VAL A 13 -12.11 -19.98 53.96
CA VAL A 13 -13.43 -20.66 53.81
C VAL A 13 -14.75 -20.00 54.28
N HIS A 14 -15.56 -19.65 53.27
CA HIS A 14 -17.02 -19.86 53.05
C HIS A 14 -17.65 -18.59 52.43
N ALA A 15 -17.85 -18.53 51.11
CA ALA A 15 -18.98 -19.11 50.37
C ALA A 15 -20.33 -18.54 50.80
N GLU A 16 -20.76 -17.43 50.18
CA GLU A 16 -22.13 -17.14 49.70
C GLU A 16 -22.30 -15.65 49.41
N ALA A 17 -22.31 -15.28 48.12
CA ALA A 17 -23.03 -14.11 47.60
C ALA A 17 -23.12 -14.20 46.08
N ARG A 18 -24.09 -14.99 45.58
CA ARG A 18 -24.51 -14.97 44.17
C ARG A 18 -25.33 -13.70 43.93
N GLY A 19 -24.68 -12.66 43.40
CA GLY A 19 -25.34 -11.47 42.82
C GLY A 19 -25.31 -11.55 41.30
N MET A 20 -26.48 -11.69 40.70
CA MET A 20 -26.75 -11.77 39.26
C MET A 20 -26.12 -10.61 38.46
N VAL A 21 -25.19 -10.94 37.57
CA VAL A 21 -25.06 -10.26 36.26
C VAL A 21 -25.02 -11.36 35.21
N ARG A 22 -26.21 -11.67 34.66
CA ARG A 22 -26.34 -12.58 33.51
C ARG A 22 -25.71 -11.90 32.30
N CYS A 23 -24.52 -12.36 31.93
CA CYS A 23 -23.97 -12.17 30.60
C CYS A 23 -24.99 -12.69 29.57
N LEU A 24 -25.51 -11.78 28.75
CA LEU A 24 -26.17 -12.14 27.51
C LEU A 24 -25.13 -12.79 26.58
N GLN A 25 -25.55 -13.91 26.01
CA GLN A 25 -24.74 -14.92 25.36
C GLN A 25 -24.02 -14.41 24.11
N LEU A 26 -22.68 -14.48 24.15
CA LEU A 26 -21.77 -14.22 23.03
C LEU A 26 -21.89 -15.26 21.89
N GLU A 27 -22.65 -16.35 22.09
CA GLU A 27 -22.82 -17.42 21.10
C GLU A 27 -23.93 -17.12 20.06
N GLN A 28 -24.92 -16.30 20.40
CA GLN A 28 -25.96 -15.90 19.43
C GLN A 28 -25.48 -14.82 18.45
N PHE A 29 -24.41 -14.08 18.79
CA PHE A 29 -23.81 -13.10 17.88
C PHE A 29 -22.92 -13.75 16.81
N ARG A 30 -22.43 -14.98 17.05
CA ARG A 30 -21.65 -15.75 16.07
C ARG A 30 -22.52 -16.41 14.98
N SER A 31 -23.80 -16.70 15.25
CA SER A 31 -24.71 -17.23 14.22
C SER A 31 -25.28 -16.15 13.29
N LEU A 32 -25.38 -14.91 13.78
CA LEU A 32 -25.82 -13.76 12.97
C LEU A 32 -24.74 -13.20 12.04
N LEU A 33 -23.46 -13.38 12.39
CA LEU A 33 -22.33 -12.99 11.52
C LEU A 33 -21.87 -14.09 10.54
N SER A 34 -22.46 -15.29 10.62
CA SER A 34 -22.20 -16.41 9.69
C SER A 34 -23.32 -16.64 8.67
N SER A 35 -24.34 -15.78 8.63
CA SER A 35 -25.52 -15.91 7.76
C SER A 35 -25.82 -14.66 6.93
N SER A 36 -24.84 -14.15 6.18
CA SER A 36 -25.16 -13.31 5.00
C SER A 36 -24.02 -13.33 3.99
N GLY A 37 -24.14 -14.27 3.06
CA GLY A 37 -23.23 -14.46 1.96
C GLY A 37 -23.65 -15.72 1.23
N SER A 38 -24.87 -15.73 0.69
CA SER A 38 -25.26 -16.75 -0.27
C SER A 38 -24.28 -16.67 -1.44
N ARG A 39 -23.22 -17.47 -1.38
CA ARG A 39 -22.43 -17.84 -2.55
C ARG A 39 -23.42 -18.46 -3.52
N SER A 40 -23.86 -17.65 -4.48
CA SER A 40 -24.37 -18.18 -5.74
C SER A 40 -23.25 -19.04 -6.31
N GLN A 41 -23.31 -20.34 -6.05
CA GLN A 41 -22.64 -21.36 -6.83
C GLN A 41 -23.26 -21.29 -8.23
N ARG A 42 -22.82 -20.32 -9.03
CA ARG A 42 -22.84 -20.46 -10.48
C ARG A 42 -21.88 -21.61 -10.79
N ARG A 43 -22.42 -22.82 -10.82
CA ARG A 43 -21.94 -23.88 -11.69
C ARG A 43 -21.96 -23.31 -13.10
N SER A 44 -20.87 -22.69 -13.51
CA SER A 44 -20.56 -22.53 -14.91
C SER A 44 -20.56 -23.95 -15.48
N LYS A 45 -21.58 -24.26 -16.29
CA LYS A 45 -21.50 -25.39 -17.21
C LYS A 45 -20.20 -25.17 -17.98
N ALA A 46 -19.22 -26.02 -17.73
CA ALA A 46 -18.02 -26.11 -18.53
C ALA A 46 -18.50 -26.41 -19.95
N ALA A 47 -18.54 -25.36 -20.79
CA ALA A 47 -18.58 -25.55 -22.22
C ALA A 47 -17.33 -26.37 -22.52
N LYS A 48 -17.55 -27.61 -22.94
CA LYS A 48 -16.51 -28.50 -23.43
C LYS A 48 -16.05 -27.89 -24.75
N VAL A 49 -15.15 -26.90 -24.66
CA VAL A 49 -14.42 -26.37 -25.81
C VAL A 49 -13.48 -27.49 -26.21
N GLN A 50 -14.00 -28.34 -27.08
CA GLN A 50 -13.26 -29.41 -27.74
C GLN A 50 -12.49 -28.73 -28.88
N GLY A 51 -11.49 -27.93 -28.50
CA GLY A 51 -10.53 -27.32 -29.39
C GLY A 51 -9.25 -28.15 -29.37
N ASP A 52 -8.69 -28.38 -30.54
CA ASP A 52 -7.55 -29.25 -30.82
C ASP A 52 -6.43 -29.16 -29.76
N ALA A 53 -6.29 -30.22 -28.97
CA ALA A 53 -5.44 -30.30 -27.78
C ALA A 53 -3.93 -30.40 -28.07
N ASN A 54 -3.48 -29.95 -29.24
CA ASN A 54 -2.09 -30.04 -29.66
C ASN A 54 -1.48 -28.71 -30.13
N SER A 55 -2.22 -27.59 -30.04
CA SER A 55 -1.68 -26.27 -30.34
C SER A 55 -1.18 -25.57 -29.07
N ASP A 56 0.13 -25.59 -28.90
CA ASP A 56 0.94 -24.40 -28.56
C ASP A 56 0.38 -23.45 -27.48
N TRP A 57 0.07 -23.98 -26.29
CA TRP A 57 -0.27 -23.18 -25.10
C TRP A 57 0.92 -22.35 -24.56
N SER A 58 1.99 -22.24 -25.35
CA SER A 58 3.28 -21.68 -24.93
C SER A 58 3.24 -20.16 -24.83
N SER A 59 2.39 -19.47 -25.59
CA SER A 59 2.40 -18.01 -25.62
C SER A 59 1.05 -17.36 -25.98
N TRP A 60 0.87 -16.13 -25.50
CA TRP A 60 -0.18 -15.21 -25.91
C TRP A 60 0.47 -13.89 -26.33
N TYR A 61 -0.05 -13.27 -27.39
CA TYR A 61 0.40 -11.97 -27.87
C TYR A 61 -0.81 -11.09 -28.18
N GLY A 62 -0.74 -9.81 -27.82
CA GLY A 62 -1.82 -8.86 -28.11
C GLY A 62 -1.51 -7.44 -27.63
N HIS A 63 -2.54 -6.58 -27.71
CA HIS A 63 -2.46 -5.17 -27.32
C HIS A 63 -3.37 -4.80 -26.14
N ASP A 64 -4.30 -5.68 -25.75
CA ASP A 64 -5.21 -5.46 -24.63
C ASP A 64 -4.53 -5.88 -23.31
N LEU A 65 -4.26 -4.89 -22.45
CA LEU A 65 -3.57 -5.11 -21.17
C LEU A 65 -4.39 -5.94 -20.17
N SER A 66 -5.72 -5.90 -20.26
CA SER A 66 -6.61 -6.69 -19.39
C SER A 66 -6.65 -8.15 -19.84
N GLU A 67 -6.63 -8.41 -21.14
CA GLU A 67 -6.45 -9.76 -21.69
C GLU A 67 -5.08 -10.33 -21.36
N ALA A 68 -4.02 -9.53 -21.49
CA ALA A 68 -2.67 -9.92 -21.12
C ALA A 68 -2.57 -10.33 -19.65
N ALA A 69 -3.15 -9.53 -18.73
CA ALA A 69 -3.18 -9.85 -17.31
C ALA A 69 -3.95 -11.15 -17.02
N ARG A 70 -5.10 -11.36 -17.66
CA ARG A 70 -5.88 -12.60 -17.55
C ARG A 70 -5.10 -13.81 -18.09
N ALA A 71 -4.44 -13.66 -19.24
CA ALA A 71 -3.59 -14.70 -19.82
C ALA A 71 -2.43 -15.04 -18.87
N PHE A 72 -1.72 -14.03 -18.36
CA PHE A 72 -0.64 -14.21 -17.39
C PHE A 72 -1.10 -14.98 -16.15
N ARG A 73 -2.22 -14.57 -15.53
CA ARG A 73 -2.80 -15.30 -14.38
C ARG A 73 -3.11 -16.76 -14.72
N LYS A 74 -3.76 -17.00 -15.85
CA LYS A 74 -4.11 -18.34 -16.32
C LYS A 74 -2.87 -19.22 -16.51
N HIS A 75 -1.83 -18.69 -17.17
CA HIS A 75 -0.58 -19.42 -17.39
C HIS A 75 0.18 -19.65 -16.08
N CYS A 76 0.22 -18.67 -15.17
CA CYS A 76 0.83 -18.82 -13.85
C CYS A 76 0.18 -19.94 -13.04
N ILE A 77 -1.16 -19.97 -12.97
CA ILE A 77 -1.90 -21.02 -12.26
C ILE A 77 -1.60 -22.39 -12.87
N ALA A 78 -1.72 -22.53 -14.20
CA ALA A 78 -1.48 -23.79 -14.89
C ALA A 78 -0.03 -24.29 -14.70
N ALA A 79 0.96 -23.39 -14.81
CA ALA A 79 2.36 -23.71 -14.62
C ALA A 79 2.62 -24.18 -13.18
N VAL A 80 2.10 -23.48 -12.17
CA VAL A 80 2.28 -23.82 -10.75
C VAL A 80 1.64 -25.17 -10.39
N GLN A 81 0.46 -25.47 -10.94
CA GLN A 81 -0.21 -26.75 -10.73
C GLN A 81 0.57 -27.94 -11.32
N ALA A 82 1.41 -27.71 -12.33
CA ALA A 82 2.30 -28.73 -12.88
C ALA A 82 3.58 -28.95 -12.04
N THR A 83 3.81 -28.16 -10.98
CA THR A 83 5.00 -28.26 -10.11
C THR A 83 4.70 -29.07 -8.84
N GLU A 84 5.76 -29.49 -8.13
CA GLU A 84 5.63 -30.14 -6.81
C GLU A 84 4.92 -29.26 -5.76
N ALA A 85 5.01 -27.94 -5.88
CA ALA A 85 4.32 -27.02 -4.98
C ALA A 85 2.78 -27.11 -5.15
N GLY A 86 2.33 -27.43 -6.36
CA GLY A 86 0.93 -27.65 -6.72
C GLY A 86 -0.02 -26.59 -6.18
N ASP A 87 -1.17 -27.04 -5.67
CA ASP A 87 -2.22 -26.17 -5.16
C ASP A 87 -1.83 -25.35 -3.93
N ALA A 88 -0.79 -25.78 -3.19
CA ALA A 88 -0.35 -25.09 -1.97
C ALA A 88 0.25 -23.70 -2.25
N ALA A 89 0.77 -23.46 -3.46
CA ALA A 89 1.31 -22.16 -3.86
C ALA A 89 0.25 -21.20 -4.45
N LEU A 90 -0.94 -21.69 -4.80
CA LEU A 90 -1.95 -20.91 -5.52
C LEU A 90 -2.37 -19.61 -4.83
N PRO A 91 -2.58 -19.54 -3.50
CA PRO A 91 -2.93 -18.28 -2.85
C PRO A 91 -1.84 -17.20 -2.98
N LEU A 92 -0.57 -17.60 -3.00
CA LEU A 92 0.56 -16.69 -3.17
C LEU A 92 0.65 -16.18 -4.62
N VAL A 93 0.44 -17.10 -5.58
CA VAL A 93 0.44 -16.79 -7.02
C VAL A 93 -0.74 -15.89 -7.39
N ASP A 94 -1.91 -16.14 -6.81
CA ASP A 94 -3.13 -15.34 -7.03
C ASP A 94 -2.93 -13.89 -6.57
N ALA A 95 -2.31 -13.71 -5.40
CA ALA A 95 -1.94 -12.40 -4.86
C ALA A 95 -0.87 -11.69 -5.74
N ALA A 96 0.10 -12.43 -6.28
CA ALA A 96 1.07 -11.89 -7.21
C ALA A 96 0.42 -11.41 -8.52
N CYS A 97 -0.48 -12.22 -9.08
CA CYS A 97 -1.21 -11.87 -10.29
C CYS A 97 -2.16 -10.68 -10.07
N GLU A 98 -2.75 -10.52 -8.88
CA GLU A 98 -3.61 -9.37 -8.54
C GLU A 98 -2.85 -8.04 -8.60
N ILE A 99 -1.58 -8.02 -8.18
CA ILE A 99 -0.72 -6.84 -8.30
C ILE A 99 -0.43 -6.51 -9.76
N VAL A 100 -0.06 -7.52 -10.57
CA VAL A 100 0.23 -7.34 -12.01
C VAL A 100 -1.02 -6.84 -12.75
N GLU A 101 -2.16 -7.48 -12.51
CA GLU A 101 -3.44 -7.12 -13.11
C GLU A 101 -3.86 -5.70 -12.74
N SER A 102 -3.75 -5.32 -11.46
CA SER A 102 -4.10 -3.97 -10.98
C SER A 102 -3.30 -2.88 -11.70
N LEU A 103 -2.00 -3.10 -11.90
CA LEU A 103 -1.13 -2.15 -12.60
C LEU A 103 -1.50 -2.06 -14.09
N LEU A 104 -1.58 -3.20 -14.78
CA LEU A 104 -1.81 -3.25 -16.23
C LEU A 104 -3.18 -2.72 -16.63
N THR A 105 -4.23 -3.09 -15.88
CA THR A 105 -5.58 -2.57 -16.10
C THR A 105 -5.65 -1.07 -15.85
N GLY A 106 -4.97 -0.57 -14.79
CA GLY A 106 -4.88 0.85 -14.52
C GLY A 106 -4.24 1.65 -15.66
N VAL A 107 -3.14 1.13 -16.22
CA VAL A 107 -2.50 1.73 -17.41
C VAL A 107 -3.46 1.69 -18.60
N GLY A 108 -4.06 0.54 -18.91
CA GLY A 108 -4.91 0.38 -20.10
C GLY A 108 -6.19 1.23 -20.06
N GLU A 109 -6.79 1.40 -18.87
CA GLU A 109 -8.00 2.19 -18.70
C GLU A 109 -7.77 3.70 -18.84
N GLN A 110 -6.63 4.20 -18.35
CA GLN A 110 -6.31 5.62 -18.33
C GLN A 110 -5.54 6.07 -19.59
N MET A 111 -4.64 5.22 -20.12
CA MET A 111 -3.74 5.53 -21.22
C MET A 111 -4.24 4.96 -22.56
N ARG A 112 -5.50 5.20 -22.92
CA ARG A 112 -6.13 4.61 -24.14
C ARG A 112 -5.43 4.95 -25.47
N GLY A 113 -4.64 6.02 -25.50
CA GLY A 113 -3.86 6.42 -26.68
C GLY A 113 -2.48 5.75 -26.77
N VAL A 114 -2.00 5.13 -25.69
CA VAL A 114 -0.69 4.49 -25.64
C VAL A 114 -0.81 3.10 -26.25
N ARG A 115 -0.14 2.89 -27.39
CA ARG A 115 0.02 1.56 -27.95
C ARG A 115 0.97 0.76 -27.06
N ALA A 116 0.56 -0.45 -26.70
CA ALA A 116 1.40 -1.42 -26.01
C ALA A 116 1.38 -2.74 -26.77
N ASP A 117 2.55 -3.31 -27.01
CA ASP A 117 2.68 -4.67 -27.50
C ASP A 117 2.99 -5.56 -26.30
N VAL A 118 2.16 -6.58 -26.06
CA VAL A 118 2.28 -7.44 -24.87
C VAL A 118 2.40 -8.89 -25.26
N GLU A 119 3.34 -9.55 -24.63
CA GLU A 119 3.61 -10.96 -24.81
C GLU A 119 3.61 -11.67 -23.46
N VAL A 120 2.88 -12.79 -23.39
CA VAL A 120 2.89 -13.69 -22.23
C VAL A 120 3.49 -15.01 -22.70
N ARG A 121 4.56 -15.47 -22.05
CA ARG A 121 5.24 -16.74 -22.36
C ARG A 121 5.19 -17.67 -21.16
N ALA A 122 4.72 -18.89 -21.38
CA ALA A 122 4.94 -20.01 -20.48
C ALA A 122 6.27 -20.69 -20.87
N LEU A 123 7.23 -20.67 -19.97
CA LEU A 123 8.55 -21.23 -20.19
C LEU A 123 8.54 -22.70 -19.78
N GLN A 124 8.90 -23.58 -20.71
CA GLN A 124 9.09 -24.98 -20.38
C GLN A 124 10.33 -25.13 -19.49
N ALA A 125 10.19 -25.86 -18.39
CA ALA A 125 11.32 -26.23 -17.55
C ALA A 125 12.38 -26.90 -18.44
N SER A 126 13.51 -26.22 -18.62
CA SER A 126 14.55 -26.71 -19.53
C SER A 126 15.14 -27.97 -18.91
N ALA A 127 14.94 -29.12 -19.57
CA ALA A 127 15.41 -30.42 -19.07
C ALA A 127 16.94 -30.49 -18.88
N GLY A 128 17.69 -29.53 -19.43
CA GLY A 128 19.14 -29.47 -19.39
C GLY A 128 19.67 -28.29 -18.59
N GLY A 129 20.06 -28.55 -17.34
CA GLY A 129 21.02 -27.73 -16.59
C GLY A 129 20.42 -26.78 -15.56
N ARG A 130 20.12 -27.29 -14.36
CA ARG A 130 19.93 -26.44 -13.17
C ARG A 130 21.22 -25.66 -12.91
N GLN A 131 21.27 -24.38 -13.29
CA GLN A 131 22.27 -23.48 -12.74
C GLN A 131 22.05 -23.40 -11.23
N ALA A 132 23.04 -23.87 -10.47
CA ALA A 132 22.96 -23.91 -9.02
C ALA A 132 22.71 -22.48 -8.48
N GLY A 133 21.55 -22.27 -7.86
CA GLY A 133 21.23 -21.06 -7.09
C GLY A 133 20.26 -20.06 -7.72
N ARG A 134 19.95 -20.14 -9.03
CA ARG A 134 18.95 -19.24 -9.64
C ARG A 134 17.65 -19.99 -9.89
N ARG A 135 16.56 -19.55 -9.25
CA ARG A 135 15.21 -20.07 -9.56
C ARG A 135 14.86 -19.71 -11.00
N GLU A 136 14.45 -20.71 -11.77
CA GLU A 136 14.04 -20.57 -13.16
C GLU A 136 12.72 -19.78 -13.25
N GLU A 137 12.56 -19.04 -14.33
CA GLU A 137 11.31 -18.34 -14.66
C GLU A 137 10.36 -19.34 -15.34
N ILE A 138 9.11 -19.41 -14.89
CA ILE A 138 8.12 -20.36 -15.43
C ILE A 138 7.08 -19.67 -16.30
N VAL A 139 6.75 -18.41 -16.00
CA VAL A 139 5.82 -17.59 -16.79
C VAL A 139 6.33 -16.16 -16.76
N SER A 140 6.33 -15.50 -17.91
CA SER A 140 6.65 -14.09 -18.02
C SER A 140 5.59 -13.32 -18.80
N LEU A 141 5.36 -12.07 -18.42
CA LEU A 141 4.63 -11.07 -19.17
C LEU A 141 5.60 -9.94 -19.47
N GLU A 142 5.71 -9.56 -20.74
CA GLU A 142 6.50 -8.43 -21.20
C GLU A 142 5.58 -7.47 -21.96
N MET A 143 5.52 -6.21 -21.52
CA MET A 143 4.81 -5.12 -22.17
C MET A 143 5.84 -4.13 -22.72
N ARG A 144 5.77 -3.85 -24.01
CA ARG A 144 6.57 -2.82 -24.68
C ARG A 144 5.68 -1.66 -25.07
N LEU A 145 6.02 -0.48 -24.61
CA LEU A 145 5.31 0.74 -24.94
C LEU A 145 5.75 1.23 -26.33
N GLY A 146 4.79 1.65 -27.15
CA GLY A 146 5.05 2.28 -28.44
C GLY A 146 5.52 3.73 -28.34
N THR A 147 5.71 4.26 -27.13
CA THR A 147 6.17 5.63 -26.85
C THR A 147 7.65 5.64 -26.51
N ALA A 148 8.37 6.69 -26.93
CA ALA A 148 9.76 6.89 -26.54
C ALA A 148 9.89 7.28 -25.05
N SER A 149 8.89 8.00 -24.53
CA SER A 149 8.85 8.45 -23.14
C SER A 149 8.29 7.36 -22.20
N PRO A 150 8.79 7.28 -20.95
CA PRO A 150 8.18 6.42 -19.93
C PRO A 150 6.79 6.92 -19.55
N LEU A 151 5.95 6.04 -19.00
CA LEU A 151 4.70 6.44 -18.34
C LEU A 151 4.99 6.82 -16.90
N VAL A 152 4.37 7.89 -16.44
CA VAL A 152 4.47 8.36 -15.05
C VAL A 152 3.10 8.23 -14.39
N GLY A 153 3.05 7.46 -13.32
CA GLY A 153 1.91 7.32 -12.44
C GLY A 153 2.07 8.20 -11.20
N GLU A 154 1.19 9.17 -11.04
CA GLU A 154 1.10 9.98 -9.84
C GLU A 154 0.31 9.23 -8.76
N ILE A 155 0.96 8.82 -7.67
CA ILE A 155 0.25 8.27 -6.50
C ILE A 155 -0.51 9.40 -5.80
N ALA A 156 -1.78 9.15 -5.47
CA ALA A 156 -2.64 10.10 -4.77
C ALA A 156 -2.03 10.60 -3.45
N THR A 157 -2.12 11.91 -3.21
CA THR A 157 -1.55 12.60 -2.06
C THR A 157 -1.95 11.95 -0.73
N ARG A 158 -3.23 11.56 -0.58
CA ARG A 158 -3.74 10.95 0.66
C ARG A 158 -3.19 9.55 0.93
N SER A 159 -2.56 8.89 -0.05
CA SER A 159 -1.80 7.66 0.18
C SER A 159 -0.48 7.90 0.92
N ARG A 160 -0.02 9.16 0.99
CA ARG A 160 1.16 9.55 1.79
C ARG A 160 2.41 8.79 1.42
N VAL A 161 2.59 8.58 0.13
CA VAL A 161 3.80 7.97 -0.42
C VAL A 161 4.47 9.05 -1.28
N ALA A 162 5.64 9.52 -0.85
CA ALA A 162 6.39 10.57 -1.53
C ALA A 162 7.25 10.00 -2.68
N VAL A 163 6.64 9.17 -3.52
CA VAL A 163 7.24 8.63 -4.75
C VAL A 163 6.26 8.78 -5.90
N ASN A 164 6.80 8.77 -7.12
CA ASN A 164 6.01 8.50 -8.32
C ASN A 164 6.14 7.03 -8.70
N VAL A 165 5.27 6.55 -9.58
CA VAL A 165 5.45 5.27 -10.27
C VAL A 165 5.90 5.57 -11.68
N GLN A 166 6.88 4.83 -12.19
CA GLN A 166 7.37 4.96 -13.56
C GLN A 166 7.40 3.60 -14.20
N VAL A 167 6.81 3.53 -15.39
CA VAL A 167 6.91 2.37 -16.28
C VAL A 167 7.82 2.76 -17.43
N THR A 168 8.98 2.10 -17.52
CA THR A 168 9.94 2.33 -18.60
C THR A 168 9.39 1.81 -19.93
N GLN A 169 10.14 1.97 -21.02
CA GLN A 169 9.73 1.52 -22.36
C GLN A 169 9.38 0.02 -22.42
N ALA A 170 9.99 -0.79 -21.56
CA ALA A 170 9.65 -2.20 -21.39
C ALA A 170 9.33 -2.48 -19.92
N LEU A 171 8.21 -3.13 -19.66
CA LEU A 171 7.80 -3.61 -18.33
C LEU A 171 7.73 -5.13 -18.39
N ARG A 172 8.36 -5.79 -17.41
CA ARG A 172 8.36 -7.24 -17.36
C ARG A 172 8.07 -7.76 -15.97
N PHE A 173 7.16 -8.72 -15.91
CA PHE A 173 6.88 -9.53 -14.74
C PHE A 173 7.22 -10.98 -15.04
N ALA A 174 7.99 -11.62 -14.18
CA ALA A 174 8.30 -13.04 -14.33
C ALA A 174 8.06 -13.78 -13.02
N LEU A 175 7.14 -14.75 -13.05
CA LEU A 175 6.92 -15.65 -11.94
C LEU A 175 8.06 -16.67 -11.92
N LEU A 176 8.78 -16.74 -10.80
CA LEU A 176 9.82 -17.73 -10.59
C LEU A 176 9.19 -19.05 -10.14
N GLN A 177 9.84 -20.16 -10.49
CA GLN A 177 9.50 -21.51 -10.05
C GLN A 177 9.23 -21.51 -8.53
N PRO A 178 8.00 -21.85 -8.10
CA PRO A 178 7.68 -21.95 -6.69
C PRO A 178 8.60 -22.96 -5.99
N PRO A 179 8.99 -22.69 -4.74
CA PRO A 179 9.72 -23.68 -3.95
C PRO A 179 8.82 -24.89 -3.68
N ALA A 180 9.41 -26.08 -3.54
CA ALA A 180 8.67 -27.31 -3.23
C ALA A 180 7.85 -27.21 -1.93
N ARG A 181 8.25 -26.31 -1.00
CA ARG A 181 7.57 -26.05 0.27
C ARG A 181 7.19 -24.57 0.40
N PRO A 182 6.12 -24.11 -0.27
CA PRO A 182 5.71 -22.69 -0.29
C PRO A 182 5.27 -22.16 1.08
N LEU A 183 5.04 -23.03 2.07
CA LEU A 183 4.77 -22.63 3.46
C LEU A 183 5.98 -22.04 4.17
N ASN A 184 7.20 -22.40 3.75
CA ASN A 184 8.44 -22.00 4.42
C ASN A 184 9.28 -21.04 3.57
N GLU A 185 9.03 -21.00 2.25
CA GLU A 185 9.79 -20.21 1.31
C GLU A 185 8.84 -19.41 0.41
N PRO A 186 9.19 -18.17 0.04
CA PRO A 186 8.28 -17.34 -0.73
C PRO A 186 8.13 -17.81 -2.18
N VAL A 187 6.95 -17.54 -2.74
CA VAL A 187 6.78 -17.39 -4.19
C VAL A 187 7.32 -16.02 -4.59
N ALA A 188 8.13 -15.97 -5.64
CA ALA A 188 8.82 -14.76 -6.06
C ALA A 188 8.33 -14.30 -7.44
N LEU A 189 8.01 -13.02 -7.55
CA LEU A 189 7.69 -12.33 -8.80
C LEU A 189 8.81 -11.34 -9.10
N ARG A 190 9.63 -11.60 -10.12
CA ARG A 190 10.62 -10.65 -10.60
C ARG A 190 9.93 -9.52 -11.35
N VAL A 191 10.43 -8.31 -11.15
CA VAL A 191 9.93 -7.08 -11.74
C VAL A 191 11.08 -6.35 -12.43
N GLU A 192 10.89 -5.97 -13.69
CA GLU A 192 11.83 -5.17 -14.48
C GLU A 192 11.06 -4.04 -15.18
N GLY A 193 11.66 -2.86 -15.27
CA GLY A 193 11.04 -1.70 -15.91
C GLY A 193 9.91 -1.01 -15.14
N LEU A 194 9.66 -1.42 -13.90
CA LEU A 194 8.90 -0.67 -12.91
C LEU A 194 9.87 -0.02 -11.93
N ASP A 195 9.84 1.30 -11.87
CA ASP A 195 10.60 2.10 -10.92
C ASP A 195 9.63 2.98 -10.12
N MET A 196 9.97 3.28 -8.86
CA MET A 196 9.18 4.19 -8.04
C MET A 196 10.07 5.29 -7.46
N PRO A 197 10.55 6.25 -8.26
CA PRO A 197 11.50 7.25 -7.80
C PRO A 197 10.89 8.18 -6.76
N THR A 198 11.70 8.62 -5.79
CA THR A 198 11.35 9.71 -4.87
C THR A 198 10.92 10.95 -5.64
N LEU A 199 9.97 11.71 -5.10
CA LEU A 199 9.58 13.00 -5.67
C LEU A 199 10.81 13.93 -5.79
N PRO A 200 11.05 14.57 -6.95
CA PRO A 200 12.20 15.46 -7.14
C PRO A 200 12.34 16.54 -6.06
N ASP A 201 11.22 17.15 -5.64
CA ASP A 201 11.22 18.17 -4.59
C ASP A 201 11.66 17.64 -3.22
N CYS A 202 11.36 16.38 -2.90
CA CYS A 202 11.83 15.75 -1.67
C CYS A 202 13.36 15.61 -1.69
N VAL A 203 13.92 15.19 -2.84
CA VAL A 203 15.37 15.13 -3.03
C VAL A 203 15.99 16.53 -2.91
N CYS A 204 15.39 17.51 -3.57
CA CYS A 204 15.83 18.91 -3.53
C CYS A 204 15.82 19.49 -2.11
N ALA A 205 14.71 19.36 -1.38
CA ALA A 205 14.60 19.80 0.00
C ALA A 205 15.65 19.15 0.91
N ARG A 206 15.83 17.83 0.79
CA ARG A 206 16.82 17.08 1.56
C ARG A 206 18.25 17.54 1.26
N THR A 207 18.60 17.78 0.00
CA THR A 207 19.92 18.30 -0.37
C THR A 207 20.16 19.68 0.23
N GLN A 208 19.21 20.62 0.07
CA GLN A 208 19.34 21.97 0.63
C GLN A 208 19.46 21.96 2.15
N MET A 209 18.66 21.14 2.86
CA MET A 209 18.75 21.00 4.31
C MET A 209 20.11 20.46 4.76
N ARG A 210 20.68 19.50 4.04
CA ARG A 210 22.02 18.98 4.34
C ARG A 210 23.10 20.04 4.16
N GLU A 211 23.00 20.84 3.10
CA GLU A 211 23.94 21.92 2.82
C GLU A 211 23.84 23.05 3.85
N GLU A 212 22.62 23.47 4.21
CA GLU A 212 22.39 24.62 5.10
C GLU A 212 22.51 24.27 6.59
N LEU A 213 22.03 23.09 7.01
CA LEU A 213 22.05 22.70 8.43
C LEU A 213 23.29 21.87 8.81
N GLY A 214 23.94 21.23 7.84
CA GLY A 214 25.15 20.44 8.05
C GLY A 214 25.01 19.41 9.18
N ALA A 215 25.94 19.45 10.14
CA ALA A 215 25.92 18.57 11.31
C ALA A 215 24.73 18.82 12.27
N GLY A 216 24.06 19.97 12.15
CA GLY A 216 22.86 20.31 12.92
C GLY A 216 21.58 19.69 12.38
N LEU A 217 21.61 18.97 11.26
CA LEU A 217 20.44 18.33 10.66
C LEU A 217 19.88 17.22 11.56
N ASN A 218 18.68 17.44 12.09
CA ASN A 218 17.93 16.50 12.91
C ASN A 218 16.42 16.69 12.65
N PRO A 219 15.53 15.84 13.18
CA PRO A 219 14.09 15.96 12.92
C PRO A 219 13.51 17.35 13.21
N THR A 220 13.91 17.97 14.33
CA THR A 220 13.39 19.27 14.77
C THR A 220 13.92 20.40 13.88
N SER A 221 15.24 20.47 13.66
CA SER A 221 15.82 21.52 12.81
C SER A 221 15.40 21.41 11.34
N ALA A 222 15.21 20.20 10.83
CA ALA A 222 14.67 19.97 9.49
C ALA A 222 13.22 20.46 9.37
N TYR A 223 12.39 20.22 10.39
CA TYR A 223 11.01 20.68 10.40
C TYR A 223 10.91 22.22 10.51
N GLU A 224 11.72 22.84 11.37
CA GLU A 224 11.79 24.30 11.48
C GLU A 224 12.23 24.94 10.16
N TRP A 225 13.25 24.37 9.51
CA TRP A 225 13.69 24.80 8.18
C TRP A 225 12.55 24.67 7.16
N TRP A 226 11.82 23.55 7.19
CA TRP A 226 10.70 23.32 6.28
C TRP A 226 9.62 24.38 6.44
N GLU A 227 9.17 24.67 7.67
CA GLU A 227 8.16 25.70 7.93
C GLU A 227 8.59 27.09 7.43
N GLN A 228 9.88 27.42 7.54
CA GLN A 228 10.43 28.70 7.09
C GLN A 228 10.55 28.81 5.56
N ASN A 229 10.76 27.69 4.85
CA ASN A 229 11.15 27.71 3.43
C ASN A 229 10.11 27.11 2.48
N ARG A 230 9.16 26.30 2.97
CA ARG A 230 8.25 25.51 2.11
C ARG A 230 7.41 26.36 1.16
N HIS A 231 6.93 27.52 1.60
CA HIS A 231 6.06 28.36 0.77
C HIS A 231 6.81 29.11 -0.33
N THR A 232 8.08 29.46 -0.10
CA THR A 232 8.91 30.20 -1.05
C THR A 232 9.66 29.28 -2.01
N ARG A 233 10.23 28.19 -1.50
CA ARG A 233 11.06 27.26 -2.28
C ARG A 233 10.28 26.10 -2.90
N PHE A 234 9.16 25.71 -2.29
CA PHE A 234 8.35 24.55 -2.70
C PHE A 234 6.86 24.92 -2.78
N PRO A 235 6.46 25.92 -3.57
CA PRO A 235 5.08 26.43 -3.56
C PRO A 235 4.06 25.32 -3.86
N LEU A 236 2.89 25.37 -3.20
CA LEU A 236 1.86 24.33 -3.25
C LEU A 236 1.32 24.04 -4.66
N GLN A 237 1.41 25.01 -5.56
CA GLN A 237 0.96 24.91 -6.95
C GLN A 237 1.79 23.90 -7.71
N THR A 238 3.11 23.94 -7.55
CA THR A 238 4.04 23.13 -8.34
C THR A 238 4.61 21.96 -7.53
N SER A 239 4.70 22.09 -6.21
CA SER A 239 5.33 21.09 -5.37
C SER A 239 4.39 20.01 -4.88
N LYS A 240 4.46 18.83 -5.51
CA LYS A 240 3.74 17.64 -5.02
C LYS A 240 4.23 17.22 -3.63
N PHE A 241 5.53 17.33 -3.36
CA PHE A 241 6.07 16.97 -2.05
C PHE A 241 5.46 17.81 -0.94
N HIS A 242 5.31 19.12 -1.16
CA HIS A 242 4.64 20.00 -0.20
C HIS A 242 3.20 19.57 0.07
N ARG A 243 2.43 19.26 -0.98
CA ARG A 243 1.05 18.74 -0.85
C ARG A 243 0.99 17.43 -0.07
N VAL A 244 1.94 16.52 -0.29
CA VAL A 244 2.05 15.26 0.48
C VAL A 244 2.30 15.52 1.95
N VAL A 245 3.24 16.41 2.29
CA VAL A 245 3.55 16.78 3.67
C VAL A 245 2.34 17.44 4.34
N GLU A 246 1.70 18.41 3.66
CA GLU A 246 0.50 19.09 4.18
C GLU A 246 -0.65 18.12 4.42
N SER A 247 -0.85 17.13 3.54
CA SER A 247 -1.90 16.12 3.72
C SER A 247 -1.84 15.33 5.03
N LEU A 248 -0.65 15.26 5.65
CA LEU A 248 -0.48 14.70 6.98
C LEU A 248 -0.57 15.79 8.05
N LEU A 249 0.23 16.85 7.93
CA LEU A 249 0.37 17.86 8.98
C LEU A 249 -0.92 18.65 9.21
N GLU A 250 -1.74 18.83 8.18
CA GLU A 250 -3.03 19.50 8.27
C GLU A 250 -4.09 18.67 8.99
N GLN A 251 -3.84 17.37 9.20
CA GLN A 251 -4.79 16.56 9.95
C GLN A 251 -4.93 17.09 11.37
N ARG A 252 -6.18 17.36 11.76
CA ARG A 252 -6.52 17.79 13.12
C ARG A 252 -5.87 16.93 14.19
N GLY A 253 -5.81 15.61 13.98
CA GLY A 253 -5.15 14.69 14.89
C GLY A 253 -3.65 14.97 15.04
N MET A 254 -2.95 15.24 13.95
CA MET A 254 -1.52 15.58 13.97
C MET A 254 -1.26 16.93 14.64
N LYS A 255 -2.09 17.95 14.38
CA LYS A 255 -1.97 19.27 15.02
C LYS A 255 -2.10 19.18 16.55
N LEU A 256 -2.85 18.21 17.07
CA LEU A 256 -3.06 18.01 18.51
C LEU A 256 -1.94 17.21 19.19
N LEU A 257 -1.09 16.52 18.43
CA LEU A 257 0.02 15.71 18.97
C LEU A 257 1.31 16.52 19.21
N GLY A 258 1.31 17.81 18.89
CA GLY A 258 2.43 18.73 19.13
C GLY A 258 3.53 18.71 18.07
N SER A 259 4.45 19.67 18.17
CA SER A 259 5.50 19.92 17.17
C SER A 259 6.49 18.76 17.03
N GLN A 260 6.79 18.03 18.10
CA GLN A 260 7.72 16.90 18.04
C GLN A 260 7.20 15.76 17.15
N VAL A 261 5.90 15.48 17.20
CA VAL A 261 5.29 14.43 16.38
C VAL A 261 5.21 14.88 14.92
N ALA A 262 4.94 16.16 14.67
CA ALA A 262 5.02 16.75 13.33
C ALA A 262 6.45 16.64 12.75
N ALA A 263 7.47 17.01 13.54
CA ALA A 263 8.87 16.94 13.15
C ALA A 263 9.31 15.49 12.82
N ASN A 264 8.97 14.53 13.68
CA ASN A 264 9.27 13.11 13.43
C ASN A 264 8.56 12.57 12.19
N SER A 265 7.33 13.02 11.93
CA SER A 265 6.57 12.58 10.76
C SER A 265 7.12 13.17 9.47
N PHE A 266 7.44 14.46 9.49
CA PHE A 266 8.12 15.15 8.39
C PHE A 266 9.47 14.50 8.07
N TRP A 267 10.24 14.16 9.11
CA TRP A 267 11.52 13.45 8.98
C TRP A 267 11.39 12.14 8.19
N GLY A 268 10.31 11.38 8.41
CA GLY A 268 10.00 10.19 7.61
C GLY A 268 9.79 10.50 6.12
N TYR A 269 9.07 11.57 5.80
CA TYR A 269 8.85 11.97 4.41
C TYR A 269 10.11 12.48 3.72
N LEU A 270 10.87 13.34 4.41
CA LEU A 270 12.11 13.93 3.91
C LEU A 270 13.11 12.84 3.48
N HIS A 271 13.17 11.75 4.23
CA HIS A 271 14.09 10.67 3.91
C HIS A 271 13.58 9.70 2.84
N THR A 272 12.31 9.75 2.42
CA THR A 272 11.73 8.82 1.43
C THR A 272 12.69 8.57 0.26
N THR A 273 12.93 7.29 -0.03
CA THR A 273 13.82 6.85 -1.13
C THR A 273 13.04 6.15 -2.23
N GLY A 274 13.64 6.06 -3.41
CA GLY A 274 13.04 5.38 -4.54
C GLY A 274 12.91 3.87 -4.26
N LEU A 275 11.76 3.30 -4.61
CA LEU A 275 11.51 1.86 -4.49
C LEU A 275 11.80 1.21 -5.84
N ASN A 276 13.08 0.94 -6.11
CA ASN A 276 13.50 0.22 -7.31
C ASN A 276 13.29 -1.29 -7.06
N VAL A 277 12.04 -1.75 -7.09
CA VAL A 277 11.68 -3.14 -6.76
C VAL A 277 12.25 -4.09 -7.83
N GLU A 278 13.04 -5.06 -7.37
CA GLU A 278 13.58 -6.15 -8.20
C GLU A 278 12.72 -7.40 -8.11
N VAL A 279 12.30 -7.77 -6.89
CA VAL A 279 11.50 -8.97 -6.63
C VAL A 279 10.45 -8.68 -5.57
N LEU A 280 9.21 -9.10 -5.83
CA LEU A 280 8.16 -9.21 -4.82
C LEU A 280 8.09 -10.64 -4.33
N ASN A 281 8.24 -10.84 -3.02
CA ASN A 281 8.20 -12.14 -2.37
C ASN A 281 6.90 -12.29 -1.59
N PHE A 282 6.13 -13.33 -1.90
CA PHE A 282 4.84 -13.64 -1.29
C PHE A 282 5.01 -14.79 -0.32
N HIS A 283 4.64 -14.57 0.94
CA HIS A 283 4.79 -15.53 2.02
C HIS A 283 3.43 -15.85 2.64
N PHE A 284 3.28 -17.05 3.18
CA PHE A 284 2.20 -17.32 4.11
C PHE A 284 2.51 -16.69 5.48
N ASP A 285 1.57 -15.93 6.02
CA ASP A 285 1.67 -15.37 7.38
C ASP A 285 0.31 -15.44 8.07
N LYS A 286 0.20 -16.31 9.08
CA LYS A 286 -1.03 -16.55 9.85
C LYS A 286 -1.49 -15.32 10.63
N ARG A 287 -0.62 -14.33 10.84
CA ARG A 287 -0.94 -13.08 11.52
C ARG A 287 -1.69 -12.10 10.61
N MET A 288 -1.67 -12.32 9.29
CA MET A 288 -2.33 -11.48 8.32
C MET A 288 -3.74 -11.97 8.00
N GLN A 289 -4.67 -11.04 7.84
CA GLN A 289 -5.98 -11.35 7.29
C GLN A 289 -5.81 -11.87 5.85
N GLY A 290 -6.33 -13.06 5.57
CA GLY A 290 -6.13 -13.73 4.26
C GLY A 290 -4.86 -14.57 4.18
N GLY A 291 -4.02 -14.58 5.20
CA GLY A 291 -2.91 -15.53 5.34
C GLY A 291 -1.73 -15.30 4.40
N VAL A 292 -1.73 -14.25 3.58
CA VAL A 292 -0.65 -13.92 2.64
C VAL A 292 -0.09 -12.53 2.93
N THR A 293 1.23 -12.41 2.88
CA THR A 293 1.94 -11.14 2.96
C THR A 293 2.93 -10.99 1.81
N VAL A 294 3.26 -9.76 1.45
CA VAL A 294 4.27 -9.44 0.42
C VAL A 294 5.41 -8.62 1.01
N THR A 295 6.63 -8.98 0.64
CA THR A 295 7.86 -8.23 0.91
C THR A 295 8.56 -7.90 -0.40
N ALA A 296 9.44 -6.90 -0.41
CA ALA A 296 10.16 -6.52 -1.61
C ALA A 296 11.68 -6.60 -1.41
N LEU A 297 12.36 -7.17 -2.40
CA LEU A 297 13.79 -6.99 -2.61
C LEU A 297 13.97 -5.80 -3.53
N LEU A 298 14.69 -4.78 -3.06
CA LEU A 298 15.04 -3.61 -3.85
C LEU A 298 16.37 -3.83 -4.56
N ARG A 299 16.50 -3.32 -5.79
CA ARG A 299 17.78 -3.25 -6.51
C ARG A 299 18.79 -2.46 -5.66
N PRO A 300 20.10 -2.77 -5.74
CA PRO A 300 21.13 -2.01 -5.04
C PRO A 300 21.02 -0.49 -5.30
N PRO A 301 21.40 0.36 -4.32
CA PRO A 301 21.47 1.81 -4.54
C PRO A 301 22.48 2.13 -5.65
N LYS A 302 22.19 3.16 -6.46
CA LYS A 302 23.05 3.58 -7.57
C LYS A 302 24.21 4.47 -7.11
N THR A 303 24.08 5.09 -5.95
CA THR A 303 25.06 6.02 -5.38
C THR A 303 25.20 5.83 -3.87
N GLU A 304 26.32 6.26 -3.29
CA GLU A 304 26.53 6.24 -1.83
C GLU A 304 25.51 7.12 -1.09
N ALA A 305 25.16 8.27 -1.66
CA ALA A 305 24.13 9.15 -1.11
C ALA A 305 22.77 8.44 -1.04
N GLU A 306 22.38 7.74 -2.11
CA GLU A 306 21.16 6.92 -2.10
C GLU A 306 21.24 5.78 -1.07
N ALA A 307 22.42 5.15 -0.92
CA ALA A 307 22.62 4.10 0.08
C ALA A 307 22.42 4.62 1.51
N ALA A 308 23.03 5.76 1.84
CA ALA A 308 22.88 6.41 3.14
C ALA A 308 21.41 6.82 3.40
N ASP A 309 20.74 7.35 2.38
CA ASP A 309 19.31 7.69 2.46
C ASP A 309 18.42 6.47 2.70
N ARG A 310 18.70 5.36 2.03
CA ARG A 310 17.93 4.12 2.22
C ARG A 310 18.12 3.54 3.61
N GLU A 311 19.35 3.59 4.15
CA GLU A 311 19.59 3.15 5.52
C GLU A 311 18.85 4.03 6.53
N GLN A 312 18.85 5.35 6.33
CA GLN A 312 18.10 6.26 7.20
C GLN A 312 16.59 5.99 7.15
N VAL A 313 16.00 5.78 5.97
CA VAL A 313 14.58 5.37 5.81
C VAL A 313 14.32 4.07 6.53
N LYS A 314 15.22 3.10 6.40
CA LYS A 314 15.09 1.79 7.03
C LYS A 314 15.06 1.91 8.55
N ILE A 315 15.95 2.70 9.15
CA ILE A 315 15.95 2.98 10.59
C ILE A 315 14.62 3.60 11.04
N ILE A 316 14.17 4.67 10.37
CA ILE A 316 12.91 5.35 10.68
C ILE A 316 11.71 4.40 10.57
N THR A 317 11.67 3.61 9.49
CA THR A 317 10.58 2.66 9.22
C THR A 317 10.53 1.57 10.28
N LYS A 318 11.68 1.01 10.67
CA LYS A 318 11.75 0.01 11.74
C LYS A 318 11.22 0.55 13.07
N GLN A 319 11.64 1.76 13.46
CA GLN A 319 11.14 2.41 14.68
C GLN A 319 9.62 2.61 14.64
N LEU A 320 9.10 3.09 13.51
CA LEU A 320 7.66 3.29 13.30
C LEU A 320 6.87 1.97 13.39
N LEU A 321 7.35 0.90 12.74
CA LEU A 321 6.69 -0.40 12.72
C LEU A 321 6.72 -1.08 14.10
N THR A 322 7.81 -0.97 14.84
CA THR A 322 7.92 -1.55 16.19
C THR A 322 7.06 -0.80 17.20
N GLY A 323 7.09 0.54 17.18
CA GLY A 323 6.40 1.34 18.19
C GLY A 323 4.93 1.60 17.90
N ASN A 324 4.56 1.80 16.62
CA ASN A 324 3.34 2.52 16.26
C ASN A 324 2.55 1.93 15.08
N ARG A 325 2.85 0.72 14.59
CA ARG A 325 2.23 0.17 13.36
C ARG A 325 0.70 0.26 13.36
N SER A 326 0.03 -0.18 14.42
CA SER A 326 -1.44 -0.24 14.49
C SER A 326 -2.09 1.15 14.32
N SER A 327 -1.58 2.15 15.03
CA SER A 327 -2.06 3.53 14.92
C SER A 327 -1.72 4.15 13.57
N ALA A 328 -0.51 3.90 13.09
CA ALA A 328 -0.04 4.43 11.83
C ALA A 328 -0.81 3.85 10.63
N ASP A 329 -1.18 2.57 10.66
CA ASP A 329 -1.92 1.90 9.59
C ASP A 329 -3.34 2.47 9.42
N ARG A 330 -3.95 2.99 10.50
CA ARG A 330 -5.23 3.71 10.43
C ARG A 330 -5.11 5.08 9.77
N LEU A 331 -3.96 5.74 9.91
CA LEU A 331 -3.73 7.09 9.42
C LEU A 331 -3.20 7.09 7.98
N ALA A 332 -2.26 6.21 7.67
CA ALA A 332 -1.59 6.14 6.37
C ALA A 332 -1.46 4.67 5.88
N PRO A 333 -2.57 3.95 5.63
CA PRO A 333 -2.52 2.51 5.33
C PRO A 333 -1.57 2.16 4.18
N SER A 334 -1.56 2.96 3.10
CA SER A 334 -0.68 2.76 1.94
C SER A 334 0.80 2.91 2.32
N GLY A 335 1.18 4.04 2.95
CA GLY A 335 2.57 4.28 3.35
C GLY A 335 3.09 3.25 4.36
N ILE A 336 2.26 2.83 5.33
CA ILE A 336 2.64 1.82 6.32
C ILE A 336 2.77 0.43 5.70
N ASN A 337 1.92 0.07 4.76
CA ASN A 337 2.08 -1.18 4.02
C ASN A 337 3.34 -1.15 3.15
N VAL A 338 3.67 -0.04 2.49
CA VAL A 338 4.95 0.10 1.80
C VAL A 338 6.14 -0.08 2.76
N GLY A 339 6.12 0.58 3.92
CA GLY A 339 7.14 0.39 4.95
C GLY A 339 7.25 -1.06 5.43
N ALA A 340 6.12 -1.73 5.67
CA ALA A 340 6.07 -3.14 6.07
C ALA A 340 6.59 -4.08 4.97
N MET A 341 6.35 -3.75 3.69
CA MET A 341 6.89 -4.49 2.55
C MET A 341 8.42 -4.52 2.55
N ILE A 342 9.05 -3.42 2.98
CA ILE A 342 10.52 -3.27 2.98
C ILE A 342 11.15 -3.79 4.29
N ALA A 343 10.60 -3.41 5.44
CA ALA A 343 11.27 -3.59 6.73
C ALA A 343 10.49 -4.44 7.74
N GLY A 344 9.26 -4.87 7.44
CA GLY A 344 8.40 -5.62 8.35
C GLY A 344 9.08 -6.87 8.93
N PRO A 345 9.56 -7.81 8.10
CA PRO A 345 10.21 -9.03 8.58
C PRO A 345 11.40 -8.78 9.51
N GLU A 346 12.17 -7.72 9.25
CA GLU A 346 13.37 -7.39 10.02
C GLU A 346 13.08 -6.95 11.47
N VAL A 347 11.84 -6.56 11.76
CA VAL A 347 11.37 -6.22 13.12
C VAL A 347 10.37 -7.25 13.64
N GLY A 348 10.36 -8.45 13.07
CA GLY A 348 9.46 -9.54 13.47
C GLY A 348 7.98 -9.27 13.16
N GLN A 349 7.69 -8.29 12.31
CA GLN A 349 6.34 -7.92 11.91
C GLN A 349 5.98 -8.59 10.56
N PRO A 350 4.69 -8.85 10.27
CA PRO A 350 4.28 -9.25 8.92
C PRO A 350 4.71 -8.21 7.88
N GLY A 351 4.92 -8.65 6.64
CA GLY A 351 5.10 -7.74 5.51
C GLY A 351 3.82 -6.95 5.18
N ALA A 352 3.70 -6.48 3.96
CA ALA A 352 2.52 -5.75 3.49
C ALA A 352 1.35 -6.70 3.20
N HIS A 353 0.13 -6.16 3.21
CA HIS A 353 -1.04 -6.83 2.70
C HIS A 353 -1.07 -6.72 1.16
N PRO A 354 -1.07 -7.84 0.38
CA PRO A 354 -1.01 -7.78 -1.08
C PRO A 354 -2.10 -6.92 -1.73
N ARG A 355 -3.36 -7.06 -1.29
CA ARG A 355 -4.48 -6.21 -1.75
C ARG A 355 -4.27 -4.71 -1.55
N VAL A 356 -3.58 -4.29 -0.49
CA VAL A 356 -3.28 -2.87 -0.26
C VAL A 356 -2.24 -2.38 -1.27
N ILE A 357 -1.25 -3.21 -1.59
CA ILE A 357 -0.24 -2.92 -2.63
C ILE A 357 -0.88 -2.94 -4.02
N ALA A 358 -1.73 -3.93 -4.32
CA ALA A 358 -2.48 -4.00 -5.58
C ALA A 358 -3.33 -2.74 -5.79
N LYS A 359 -4.09 -2.31 -4.77
CA LYS A 359 -4.86 -1.07 -4.78
C LYS A 359 -3.99 0.18 -4.90
N LEU A 360 -2.82 0.20 -4.28
CA LEU A 360 -1.87 1.31 -4.40
C LEU A 360 -1.35 1.44 -5.84
N LEU A 361 -1.23 0.32 -6.56
CA LEU A 361 -0.76 0.25 -7.93
C LEU A 361 -1.86 0.30 -8.99
N SER A 362 -3.14 0.31 -8.60
CA SER A 362 -4.25 0.40 -9.54
C SER A 362 -4.56 1.82 -9.98
N GLY A 363 -5.08 1.95 -11.20
CA GLY A 363 -5.52 3.22 -11.76
C GLY A 363 -6.72 3.80 -11.01
N ALA A 364 -6.65 5.09 -10.66
CA ALA A 364 -7.78 5.86 -10.15
C ALA A 364 -8.91 5.96 -11.19
N GLN A 365 -10.16 5.88 -10.75
CA GLN A 365 -11.34 6.02 -11.60
C GLN A 365 -11.96 7.43 -11.51
N TRP A 366 -11.64 8.17 -10.46
CA TRP A 366 -12.11 9.51 -10.12
C TRP A 366 -11.05 10.18 -9.25
N TRP A 367 -10.77 11.43 -9.55
CA TRP A 367 -9.83 12.30 -8.86
C TRP A 367 -10.22 13.74 -9.18
N GLY A 368 -9.55 14.70 -8.54
CA GLY A 368 -9.85 16.10 -8.69
C GLY A 368 -9.32 16.89 -7.51
N VAL A 369 -9.34 18.20 -7.69
CA VAL A 369 -8.97 19.18 -6.67
C VAL A 369 -10.03 19.27 -5.57
N GLY A 370 -9.62 19.63 -4.37
CA GLY A 370 -10.57 20.04 -3.33
C GLY A 370 -11.09 21.47 -3.55
N GLU A 371 -12.16 21.83 -2.86
CA GLU A 371 -12.79 23.14 -3.01
C GLU A 371 -12.02 24.26 -2.27
N ASP A 372 -11.38 23.92 -1.14
CA ASP A 372 -10.83 24.89 -0.19
C ASP A 372 -9.32 24.77 0.07
N SER A 373 -8.74 25.85 0.61
CA SER A 373 -7.36 25.92 1.12
C SER A 373 -6.32 25.52 0.05
N TRP A 374 -5.33 24.71 0.43
CA TRP A 374 -4.33 24.18 -0.48
C TRP A 374 -4.83 23.01 -1.34
N HIS A 375 -5.96 22.37 -0.96
CA HIS A 375 -6.50 21.22 -1.69
C HIS A 375 -6.89 21.57 -3.14
N ARG A 376 -7.20 22.85 -3.41
CA ARG A 376 -7.47 23.36 -4.77
C ARG A 376 -6.28 23.23 -5.73
N TRP A 377 -5.08 23.02 -5.19
CA TRP A 377 -3.84 22.82 -5.95
C TRP A 377 -3.43 21.34 -6.05
N ASP A 378 -4.22 20.43 -5.49
CA ASP A 378 -3.95 18.99 -5.48
C ASP A 378 -4.97 18.24 -6.34
N GLU A 379 -4.65 17.99 -7.61
CA GLU A 379 -5.51 17.23 -8.52
C GLU A 379 -5.81 15.80 -8.04
N THR A 380 -5.07 15.31 -7.05
CA THR A 380 -5.25 13.98 -6.49
C THR A 380 -6.03 13.96 -5.18
N TRP A 381 -6.46 15.12 -4.67
CA TRP A 381 -7.08 15.24 -3.36
C TRP A 381 -8.36 14.40 -3.23
N LEU A 382 -9.22 14.46 -4.25
CA LEU A 382 -10.48 13.72 -4.28
C LEU A 382 -10.31 12.25 -4.69
N CYS A 383 -9.08 11.78 -4.94
CA CYS A 383 -8.79 10.36 -5.20
C CYS A 383 -8.92 9.52 -3.92
N THR A 384 -10.16 9.28 -3.51
CA THR A 384 -10.53 8.64 -2.25
C THR A 384 -11.55 7.53 -2.47
N ASP A 385 -11.64 6.59 -1.53
CA ASP A 385 -12.71 5.59 -1.57
C ASP A 385 -14.07 6.25 -1.31
N LYS A 386 -15.12 5.80 -2.01
CA LYS A 386 -16.50 6.24 -1.69
C LYS A 386 -16.94 5.55 -0.41
N LYS A 387 -17.54 6.33 0.49
CA LYS A 387 -18.05 5.87 1.77
C LYS A 387 -19.55 6.11 1.89
N ASP A 388 -20.25 5.27 2.64
CA ASP A 388 -21.63 5.52 3.04
C ASP A 388 -21.74 6.56 4.16
N VAL A 389 -22.97 6.86 4.59
CA VAL A 389 -23.27 7.78 5.70
C VAL A 389 -22.67 7.36 7.05
N LEU A 390 -22.27 6.09 7.19
CA LEU A 390 -21.61 5.53 8.38
C LEU A 390 -20.08 5.48 8.22
N GLY A 391 -19.52 6.10 7.18
CA GLY A 391 -18.09 6.12 6.91
C GLY A 391 -17.52 4.80 6.40
N ARG A 392 -18.36 3.80 6.10
CA ARG A 392 -17.91 2.48 5.60
C ARG A 392 -17.60 2.59 4.11
N VAL A 393 -16.50 1.98 3.68
CA VAL A 393 -16.11 1.96 2.27
C VAL A 393 -17.11 1.12 1.47
N VAL A 394 -17.84 1.76 0.55
CA VAL A 394 -18.80 1.11 -0.36
C VAL A 394 -18.21 0.84 -1.74
N LYS A 395 -17.28 1.68 -2.18
CA LYS A 395 -16.54 1.48 -3.44
C LYS A 395 -15.08 1.83 -3.23
N GLN A 396 -14.22 0.83 -3.44
CA GLN A 396 -12.78 1.06 -3.44
C GLN A 396 -12.37 1.82 -4.70
N GLN A 397 -11.34 2.63 -4.54
CA GLN A 397 -10.72 3.42 -5.59
C GLN A 397 -9.27 2.99 -5.78
N GLY A 398 -8.75 3.04 -7.01
CA GLY A 398 -7.31 2.96 -7.26
C GLY A 398 -6.56 4.17 -6.70
N ARG A 399 -5.25 4.24 -6.90
CA ARG A 399 -4.42 5.31 -6.32
C ARG A 399 -3.48 5.98 -7.30
N ILE A 400 -3.39 5.49 -8.53
CA ILE A 400 -2.48 6.06 -9.54
C ILE A 400 -3.25 6.83 -10.61
N ILE A 401 -2.75 8.01 -10.93
CA ILE A 401 -3.16 8.79 -12.12
C ILE A 401 -2.00 8.73 -13.11
N TRP A 402 -2.18 7.99 -14.20
CA TRP A 402 -1.21 7.79 -15.26
C TRP A 402 -1.18 8.96 -16.24
N ARG A 403 0.02 9.34 -16.68
CA ARG A 403 0.29 10.36 -17.69
C ARG A 403 1.50 9.93 -18.53
N GLU A 404 1.59 10.40 -19.77
CA GLU A 404 2.82 10.28 -20.56
C GLU A 404 3.87 11.26 -20.03
N SER A 405 5.13 10.83 -19.93
CA SER A 405 6.21 11.75 -19.56
C SER A 405 6.46 12.76 -20.68
N GLY A 406 6.56 14.05 -20.33
CA GLY A 406 6.96 15.11 -21.27
C GLY A 406 5.82 15.81 -21.99
N THR A 407 4.57 15.39 -21.84
CA THR A 407 3.41 16.23 -22.18
C THR A 407 3.29 17.33 -21.12
N GLY A 408 4.15 18.35 -21.22
CA GLY A 408 4.33 19.41 -20.23
C GLY A 408 2.99 19.99 -19.81
N GLU A 409 2.74 20.04 -18.48
CA GLU A 409 1.49 20.48 -17.81
C GLU A 409 0.28 20.46 -18.75
N ALA A 410 0.01 19.27 -19.31
CA ALA A 410 -1.12 19.07 -20.17
C ALA A 410 -2.36 19.34 -19.34
N THR A 411 -3.21 20.22 -19.87
CA THR A 411 -4.54 20.58 -19.40
C THR A 411 -5.11 19.45 -18.54
N PRO A 412 -5.50 19.70 -17.27
CA PRO A 412 -5.95 18.66 -16.37
C PRO A 412 -6.92 17.76 -17.12
N PRO A 413 -6.68 16.44 -17.18
CA PRO A 413 -7.58 15.54 -17.89
C PRO A 413 -8.98 15.86 -17.38
N THR A 414 -9.86 16.30 -18.28
CA THR A 414 -11.24 16.67 -17.92
C THR A 414 -11.76 15.55 -17.03
N PRO A 415 -12.20 15.86 -15.78
CA PRO A 415 -12.66 14.85 -14.85
C PRO A 415 -13.57 13.90 -15.59
N ARG A 416 -13.21 12.61 -15.65
CA ARG A 416 -14.06 11.63 -16.32
C ARG A 416 -15.41 11.70 -15.61
N ASP A 417 -16.37 12.15 -16.38
CA ASP A 417 -17.71 12.59 -16.02
C ASP A 417 -18.17 12.14 -14.62
N ASN A 418 -18.36 13.09 -13.72
CA ASN A 418 -19.11 12.89 -12.48
C ASN A 418 -20.58 12.51 -12.75
N SER A 419 -21.02 12.50 -14.03
CA SER A 419 -22.38 12.22 -14.50
C SER A 419 -22.81 10.75 -14.41
N ASN A 420 -21.94 9.82 -14.01
CA ASN A 420 -22.35 8.43 -13.76
C ASN A 420 -23.07 8.29 -12.42
N GLY A 421 -24.31 8.77 -12.39
CA GLY A 421 -25.26 8.53 -11.32
C GLY A 421 -26.18 9.72 -11.13
N ASP A 422 -27.24 9.73 -11.92
CA ASP A 422 -28.55 10.32 -11.61
C ASP A 422 -29.04 9.76 -10.25
N LEU A 423 -28.37 10.20 -9.19
CA LEU A 423 -28.75 10.13 -7.79
C LEU A 423 -29.11 11.57 -7.41
N ASP A 424 -30.09 12.12 -8.12
CA ASP A 424 -30.97 13.18 -7.67
C ASP A 424 -31.78 12.67 -6.45
N THR A 425 -31.08 12.28 -5.40
CA THR A 425 -31.55 12.10 -4.03
C THR A 425 -30.33 11.94 -3.14
N LEU A 426 -29.63 13.05 -2.92
CA LEU A 426 -29.55 13.68 -1.61
C LEU A 426 -28.43 14.73 -1.68
N CYS A 427 -28.76 15.98 -1.32
CA CYS A 427 -27.80 16.96 -0.84
C CYS A 427 -27.00 16.39 0.36
N VAL A 428 -25.96 15.58 0.11
CA VAL A 428 -25.07 15.06 1.16
C VAL A 428 -23.61 15.41 0.94
N ASP A 429 -23.17 16.05 -0.14
CA ASP A 429 -21.71 16.25 -0.28
C ASP A 429 -21.15 17.20 0.81
N ALA A 430 -21.90 18.24 1.19
CA ALA A 430 -21.57 19.06 2.37
C ALA A 430 -21.84 18.36 3.72
N ALA A 431 -22.75 17.37 3.76
CA ALA A 431 -23.07 16.63 4.97
C ALA A 431 -22.16 15.41 5.19
N ALA A 432 -21.55 14.87 4.15
CA ALA A 432 -20.58 13.78 4.17
C ALA A 432 -19.20 14.29 4.59
N GLU A 433 -18.83 15.53 4.22
CA GLU A 433 -17.70 16.21 4.87
C GLU A 433 -17.98 16.50 6.35
N ARG A 434 -19.19 16.96 6.70
CA ARG A 434 -19.57 17.14 8.12
C ARG A 434 -19.65 15.82 8.89
N ALA A 435 -20.07 14.73 8.26
CA ALA A 435 -20.12 13.39 8.86
C ALA A 435 -18.71 12.81 9.01
N ASN A 436 -17.83 12.93 8.01
CA ASN A 436 -16.40 12.58 8.16
C ASN A 436 -15.71 13.43 9.23
N ALA A 437 -16.11 14.70 9.40
CA ALA A 437 -15.63 15.57 10.47
C ALA A 437 -16.21 15.21 11.85
N LEU A 438 -17.41 14.62 11.92
CA LEU A 438 -18.04 14.17 13.17
C LEU A 438 -17.56 12.77 13.60
N ASP A 439 -17.40 11.87 12.65
CA ASP A 439 -16.86 10.51 12.83
C ASP A 439 -15.36 10.57 13.16
N GLY A 440 -14.65 11.52 12.53
CA GLY A 440 -13.33 11.96 12.96
C GLY A 440 -13.29 12.38 14.42
N ARG A 441 -14.33 13.03 14.99
CA ARG A 441 -14.32 13.42 16.42
C ARG A 441 -14.50 12.23 17.36
N ILE A 442 -15.35 11.27 17.01
CA ILE A 442 -15.61 10.09 17.86
C ILE A 442 -14.43 9.12 17.81
N CYS A 443 -13.93 8.79 16.60
CA CYS A 443 -12.72 7.99 16.47
C CYS A 443 -11.49 8.70 17.05
N PHE A 444 -11.38 10.03 16.93
CA PHE A 444 -10.29 10.79 17.54
C PHE A 444 -10.38 10.81 19.08
N LEU A 445 -11.57 10.95 19.68
CA LEU A 445 -11.70 10.86 21.14
C LEU A 445 -11.28 9.47 21.63
N ILE A 446 -11.72 8.41 20.97
CA ILE A 446 -11.33 7.04 21.32
C ILE A 446 -9.81 6.84 21.13
N LEU A 447 -9.24 7.34 20.02
CA LEU A 447 -7.79 7.26 19.77
C LEU A 447 -6.98 8.12 20.74
N PHE A 448 -7.47 9.30 21.12
CA PHE A 448 -6.88 10.21 22.09
C PHE A 448 -6.87 9.59 23.49
N PHE A 449 -7.97 8.95 23.92
CA PHE A 449 -8.02 8.22 25.18
C PHE A 449 -7.08 7.01 25.17
N LEU A 450 -7.01 6.26 24.06
CA LEU A 450 -6.11 5.12 23.93
C LEU A 450 -4.62 5.54 23.90
N LEU A 451 -4.27 6.61 23.19
CA LEU A 451 -2.89 7.11 23.14
C LEU A 451 -2.49 7.76 24.47
N SER A 452 -3.37 8.56 25.08
CA SER A 452 -3.12 9.13 26.42
C SER A 452 -2.92 8.04 27.46
N TYR A 453 -3.66 6.92 27.36
CA TYR A 453 -3.48 5.76 28.22
C TYR A 453 -2.13 5.07 27.99
N VAL A 454 -1.73 4.84 26.74
CA VAL A 454 -0.43 4.23 26.39
C VAL A 454 0.74 5.11 26.84
N PHE A 455 0.68 6.43 26.63
CA PHE A 455 1.72 7.34 27.10
C PHE A 455 1.76 7.47 28.63
N TYR A 456 0.61 7.41 29.31
CA TYR A 456 0.55 7.36 30.77
C TYR A 456 1.15 6.05 31.33
N SER A 457 1.00 4.93 30.62
CA SER A 457 1.60 3.64 31.02
C SER A 457 3.12 3.57 30.82
N ILE A 458 3.68 4.32 29.88
CA ILE A 458 5.13 4.35 29.60
C ILE A 458 5.89 5.25 30.59
N GLN A 459 5.21 6.20 31.25
CA GLN A 459 5.83 7.12 32.22
C GLN A 459 5.84 6.62 33.67
N ARG A 460 5.30 5.43 33.97
CA ARG A 460 5.44 4.85 35.30
C ARG A 460 6.75 4.05 35.38
N PRO A 461 7.70 4.42 36.25
CA PRO A 461 8.79 3.50 36.58
C PRO A 461 8.18 2.23 37.18
N LEU A 462 8.56 1.08 36.64
CA LEU A 462 8.22 -0.21 37.23
C LEU A 462 8.78 -0.27 38.67
N PRO A 463 8.02 -0.82 39.64
CA PRO A 463 8.51 -1.02 41.00
C PRO A 463 9.68 -2.00 41.07
#